data_AF-A0A5C3LNJ8-F1
#
_entry.id   AF-A0A5C3LNJ8-F1
#
_cell.length_a   1.000
_cell.length_b   1.000
_cell.length_c   1.000
_cell.angle_alpha   90.00
_cell.angle_beta   90.00
_cell.angle_gamma   90.00
#
_symmetry.space_group_name_H-M   'P 1'
#
loop_
_entity.id
_entity.type
_entity.pdbx_description
1 polymer ?
#
loop_
_entity_poly.entity_id
_entity_poly.type
_entity_poly.pdbx_seq_one_letter_code
_entity_poly.pdbx_strand_id
1 'polypeptide(L)'
;MYFIPQRRPRQLCQVPVHAPRHYLHMIPAEPYLPWKVCRVHYFLVLSVSVTILHVIGILSSVLRVEYRRRMHRLWWDDYASIVPAAFECVAIAIIWLRFRRYGDSEQVRQLKIALSYMNITCLSIIIWWSRITLALAVVRITPVWSRTRLWVIGFACAFIVAWIAILLAMLVPCAVNTDWQHVRVDIILCAASYRVTDVTVPTNLTSDMILVGFPLYRLWYIKLRPAQRRLVLFVFSTSVLSLFGELTVTIIAYGKLFSGPGAMLVWP
;
A
#
# COMPACT_ATOMS: atom_id res chain seq x y z
N MET A 1 -43.84 18.11 28.48
CA MET A 1 -42.56 17.40 28.75
C MET A 1 -42.49 16.20 27.79
N TYR A 2 -41.67 16.30 26.74
CA TYR A 2 -41.50 15.20 25.78
C TYR A 2 -40.31 14.34 26.21
N PHE A 3 -40.56 13.07 26.52
CA PHE A 3 -39.54 12.07 26.79
C PHE A 3 -38.87 11.66 25.48
N ILE A 4 -37.61 12.03 25.30
CA ILE A 4 -36.76 11.54 24.20
C ILE A 4 -36.22 10.16 24.61
N PRO A 5 -36.51 9.08 23.87
CA PRO A 5 -36.01 7.76 24.21
C PRO A 5 -34.49 7.69 23.94
N GLN A 6 -33.74 7.45 25.01
CA GLN A 6 -32.30 7.31 25.02
C GLN A 6 -31.90 6.04 24.23
N ARG A 7 -31.38 6.22 23.00
CA ARG A 7 -30.84 5.11 22.19
C ARG A 7 -29.64 4.51 22.93
N ARG A 8 -29.79 3.26 23.39
CA ARG A 8 -28.69 2.46 23.93
C ARG A 8 -27.56 2.34 22.89
N PRO A 9 -26.29 2.57 23.29
CA PRO A 9 -25.15 2.34 22.40
C PRO A 9 -25.09 0.86 22.02
N ARG A 10 -24.92 0.59 20.71
CA ARG A 10 -24.70 -0.76 20.18
C ARG A 10 -23.45 -1.34 20.86
N GLN A 11 -23.61 -2.39 21.65
CA GLN A 11 -22.51 -3.15 22.23
C GLN A 11 -21.60 -3.64 21.09
N LEU A 12 -20.37 -3.14 21.05
CA LEU A 12 -19.32 -3.68 20.21
C LEU A 12 -19.02 -5.12 20.65
N CYS A 13 -18.77 -5.98 19.67
CA CYS A 13 -18.51 -7.41 19.77
C CYS A 13 -17.57 -7.79 20.95
N GLN A 14 -18.15 -8.14 22.10
CA GLN A 14 -17.42 -8.82 23.17
C GLN A 14 -17.46 -10.33 22.91
N VAL A 15 -16.29 -10.92 22.68
CA VAL A 15 -16.12 -12.37 22.62
C VAL A 15 -16.20 -12.91 24.05
N PRO A 16 -17.08 -13.87 24.36
CA PRO A 16 -17.19 -14.44 25.70
C PRO A 16 -15.94 -15.27 26.03
N VAL A 17 -15.09 -14.74 26.91
CA VAL A 17 -13.91 -15.43 27.47
C VAL A 17 -14.36 -16.11 28.75
N HIS A 18 -14.80 -17.36 28.65
CA HIS A 18 -14.91 -18.40 29.69
C HIS A 18 -16.18 -19.25 29.50
N ALA A 19 -16.06 -20.33 28.73
CA ALA A 19 -17.03 -21.43 28.75
C ALA A 19 -16.39 -22.65 29.44
N PRO A 20 -17.02 -23.24 30.47
CA PRO A 20 -16.52 -24.40 31.19
C PRO A 20 -16.49 -25.67 30.34
N ARG A 21 -15.46 -26.50 30.56
CA ARG A 21 -15.00 -27.60 29.70
C ARG A 21 -15.89 -28.85 29.63
N HIS A 22 -17.05 -28.87 30.29
CA HIS A 22 -17.81 -30.11 30.54
C HIS A 22 -19.06 -30.34 29.65
N TYR A 23 -19.33 -29.51 28.64
CA TYR A 23 -20.43 -29.72 27.69
C TYR A 23 -19.92 -29.68 26.24
N LEU A 24 -19.26 -30.76 25.80
CA LEU A 24 -18.66 -30.85 24.45
C LEU A 24 -19.50 -31.63 23.43
N HIS A 25 -20.69 -32.14 23.78
CA HIS A 25 -21.41 -33.08 22.90
C HIS A 25 -22.68 -32.57 22.19
N MET A 26 -23.16 -31.36 22.46
CA MET A 26 -24.26 -30.74 21.70
C MET A 26 -24.12 -29.23 21.71
N ILE A 27 -23.21 -28.68 20.90
CA ILE A 27 -23.24 -27.27 20.54
C ILE A 27 -23.88 -27.19 19.16
N PRO A 28 -25.09 -26.62 19.00
CA PRO A 28 -25.66 -26.37 17.69
C PRO A 28 -24.72 -25.44 16.91
N ALA A 29 -24.45 -25.81 15.66
CA ALA A 29 -23.42 -25.23 14.80
C ALA A 29 -23.76 -23.82 14.26
N GLU A 30 -24.32 -22.90 15.06
CA GLU A 30 -24.68 -21.56 14.60
C GLU A 30 -24.27 -20.41 15.55
N PRO A 31 -22.97 -20.05 15.59
CA PRO A 31 -22.59 -18.66 15.87
C PRO A 31 -21.69 -18.05 14.77
N TYR A 32 -21.82 -18.49 13.51
CA TYR A 32 -20.95 -18.07 12.39
C TYR A 32 -21.38 -16.77 11.69
N LEU A 33 -22.51 -16.17 12.08
CA LEU A 33 -23.09 -14.99 11.45
C LEU A 33 -22.48 -13.63 11.88
N PRO A 34 -22.19 -13.36 13.18
CA PRO A 34 -21.79 -12.01 13.60
C PRO A 34 -20.43 -11.58 13.03
N TRP A 35 -19.48 -12.51 12.88
CA TRP A 35 -18.15 -12.16 12.35
C TRP A 35 -18.15 -11.85 10.85
N LYS A 36 -19.09 -12.41 10.07
CA LYS A 36 -19.21 -12.13 8.63
C LYS A 36 -19.67 -10.69 8.42
N VAL A 37 -20.65 -10.25 9.21
CA VAL A 37 -21.18 -8.88 9.16
C VAL A 37 -20.10 -7.87 9.59
N CYS A 38 -19.37 -8.16 10.67
CA CYS A 38 -18.25 -7.31 11.10
C CYS A 38 -17.19 -7.18 10.01
N ARG A 39 -16.74 -8.30 9.43
CA ARG A 39 -15.72 -8.30 8.38
C ARG A 39 -16.11 -7.44 7.19
N VAL A 40 -17.35 -7.54 6.71
CA VAL A 40 -17.84 -6.74 5.58
C VAL A 40 -17.87 -5.25 5.92
N HIS A 41 -18.31 -4.89 7.13
CA HIS A 41 -18.38 -3.49 7.53
C HIS A 41 -16.99 -2.85 7.68
N TYR A 42 -16.06 -3.51 8.37
CA TYR A 42 -14.67 -3.02 8.49
C TYR A 42 -14.00 -2.86 7.13
N PHE A 43 -14.15 -3.85 6.25
CA PHE A 43 -13.57 -3.80 4.91
C PHE A 43 -14.14 -2.67 4.05
N LEU A 44 -15.45 -2.42 4.13
CA LEU A 44 -16.09 -1.31 3.42
C LEU A 44 -15.59 0.04 3.91
N VAL A 45 -15.53 0.24 5.22
CA VAL A 45 -15.01 1.49 5.82
C VAL A 45 -13.55 1.73 5.39
N LEU A 46 -12.72 0.68 5.41
CA LEU A 46 -11.33 0.76 4.95
C LEU A 46 -11.27 1.11 3.45
N SER A 47 -12.06 0.46 2.61
CA SER A 47 -12.07 0.69 1.16
C SER A 47 -12.51 2.10 0.79
N VAL A 48 -13.53 2.63 1.47
CA VAL A 48 -13.99 4.02 1.28
C VAL A 48 -12.90 5.00 1.70
N SER A 49 -12.27 4.78 2.86
CA SER A 49 -11.18 5.62 3.35
C SER A 49 -10.00 5.63 2.38
N VAL A 50 -9.57 4.46 1.90
CA VAL A 50 -8.49 4.32 0.92
C VAL A 50 -8.84 4.98 -0.41
N THR A 51 -10.10 4.86 -0.87
CA THR A 51 -10.57 5.51 -2.10
C THR A 51 -10.49 7.03 -1.97
N ILE A 52 -10.93 7.61 -0.84
CA ILE A 52 -10.85 9.06 -0.59
C ILE A 52 -9.39 9.52 -0.64
N LEU A 53 -8.47 8.79 -0.01
CA LEU A 53 -7.04 9.11 -0.03
C LEU A 53 -6.47 9.07 -1.45
N HIS A 54 -6.81 8.07 -2.27
CA HIS A 54 -6.38 8.03 -3.67
C HIS A 54 -6.97 9.16 -4.49
N VAL A 55 -8.26 9.50 -4.32
CA VAL A 55 -8.86 10.64 -5.03
C VAL A 55 -8.14 11.95 -4.67
N ILE A 56 -7.80 12.16 -3.40
CA ILE A 56 -7.00 13.32 -2.98
C ILE A 56 -5.60 13.28 -3.63
N GLY A 57 -4.95 12.11 -3.68
CA GLY A 57 -3.66 11.89 -4.33
C GLY A 57 -3.66 12.23 -5.83
N ILE A 58 -4.67 11.72 -6.55
CA ILE A 58 -4.88 11.99 -7.97
C ILE A 58 -5.11 13.49 -8.21
N LEU A 59 -6.03 14.11 -7.45
CA LEU A 59 -6.33 15.53 -7.58
C LEU A 59 -5.08 16.39 -7.29
N SER A 60 -4.31 16.04 -6.25
CA SER A 60 -3.05 16.71 -5.93
C SER A 60 -2.03 16.60 -7.07
N SER A 61 -1.90 15.41 -7.67
CA SER A 61 -1.00 15.15 -8.80
C SER A 61 -1.40 15.94 -10.05
N VAL A 62 -2.69 15.96 -10.38
CA VAL A 62 -3.22 16.72 -11.53
C VAL A 62 -3.01 18.23 -11.33
N LEU A 63 -3.34 18.76 -10.14
CA LEU A 63 -3.13 20.18 -9.83
C LEU A 63 -1.64 20.57 -9.89
N ARG A 64 -0.75 19.69 -9.42
CA ARG A 64 0.71 19.90 -9.52
C ARG A 64 1.16 19.97 -10.98
N VAL A 65 0.71 19.05 -11.83
CA VAL A 65 1.07 19.02 -13.25
C VAL A 65 0.51 20.25 -13.98
N GLU A 66 -0.76 20.59 -13.77
CA GLU A 66 -1.42 21.73 -14.41
C GLU A 66 -0.77 23.06 -14.01
N TYR A 67 -0.47 23.24 -12.72
CA TYR A 67 0.24 24.42 -12.23
C TYR A 67 1.60 24.60 -12.93
N ARG A 68 2.35 23.50 -13.10
CA ARG A 68 3.68 23.52 -13.75
C ARG A 68 3.60 23.66 -15.27
N ARG A 69 2.56 23.09 -15.88
CA ARG A 69 2.25 23.27 -17.31
C ARG A 69 1.99 24.74 -17.61
N ARG A 70 1.18 25.43 -16.79
CA ARG A 70 0.93 26.87 -16.92
C ARG A 70 2.19 27.72 -16.76
N MET A 71 3.12 27.27 -15.92
CA MET A 71 4.42 27.93 -15.75
C MET A 71 5.45 27.59 -16.85
N HIS A 72 5.09 26.82 -17.89
CA HIS A 72 5.96 26.38 -18.98
C HIS A 72 7.27 25.72 -18.50
N ARG A 73 7.24 25.02 -17.36
CA ARG A 73 8.43 24.38 -16.75
C ARG A 73 8.24 22.87 -16.56
N LEU A 74 7.70 22.23 -17.59
CA LEU A 74 7.54 20.77 -17.68
C LEU A 74 8.90 20.08 -17.72
N TRP A 75 9.10 19.12 -16.82
CA TRP A 75 10.31 18.31 -16.70
C TRP A 75 9.97 16.81 -16.68
N TRP A 76 10.97 15.94 -16.83
CA TRP A 76 10.80 14.47 -16.73
C TRP A 76 10.11 14.01 -15.43
N ASP A 77 10.32 14.73 -14.32
CA ASP A 77 9.59 14.54 -13.05
C ASP A 77 8.06 14.64 -13.22
N ASP A 78 7.59 15.57 -14.04
CA ASP A 78 6.16 15.79 -14.24
C ASP A 78 5.54 14.64 -15.04
N TYR A 79 6.25 14.10 -16.05
CA TYR A 79 5.82 12.91 -16.79
C TYR A 79 5.83 11.65 -15.92
N ALA A 80 6.89 11.47 -15.12
CA ALA A 80 6.98 10.35 -14.18
C ALA A 80 5.84 10.37 -13.15
N SER A 81 5.35 11.56 -12.76
CA SER A 81 4.22 11.71 -11.83
C SER A 81 2.84 11.36 -12.42
N ILE A 82 2.69 11.35 -13.75
CA ILE A 82 1.45 10.95 -14.42
C ILE A 82 1.23 9.44 -14.31
N VAL A 83 2.30 8.65 -14.36
CA VAL A 83 2.25 7.19 -14.26
C VAL A 83 1.56 6.72 -12.98
N PRO A 84 2.01 7.07 -11.75
CA PRO A 84 1.34 6.64 -10.53
C PRO A 84 -0.10 7.15 -10.47
N ALA A 85 -0.39 8.39 -10.88
CA ALA A 85 -1.76 8.92 -10.90
C ALA A 85 -2.70 8.11 -11.81
N ALA A 86 -2.23 7.66 -12.97
CA ALA A 86 -3.01 6.78 -13.86
C ALA A 86 -3.26 5.41 -13.22
N PHE A 87 -2.24 4.82 -12.60
CA PHE A 87 -2.37 3.54 -11.91
C PHE A 87 -3.21 3.63 -10.62
N GLU A 88 -3.29 4.79 -9.97
CA GLU A 88 -4.23 5.03 -8.87
C GLU A 88 -5.69 4.92 -9.33
N CYS A 89 -6.04 5.44 -10.51
CA CYS A 89 -7.37 5.25 -11.08
C CYS A 89 -7.70 3.76 -11.29
N VAL A 90 -6.72 3.01 -11.82
CA VAL A 90 -6.87 1.56 -12.02
C VAL A 90 -6.99 0.83 -10.68
N ALA A 91 -6.20 1.20 -9.68
CA ALA A 91 -6.27 0.63 -8.33
C ALA A 91 -7.64 0.88 -7.68
N ILE A 92 -8.19 2.10 -7.78
CA ILE A 92 -9.55 2.39 -7.32
C ILE A 92 -10.55 1.46 -8.01
N ALA A 93 -10.50 1.34 -9.34
CA ALA A 93 -11.40 0.46 -10.08
C ALA A 93 -11.29 -1.00 -9.59
N ILE A 94 -10.07 -1.51 -9.37
CA ILE A 94 -9.84 -2.87 -8.86
C ILE A 94 -10.41 -3.05 -7.44
N ILE A 95 -10.22 -2.09 -6.54
CA ILE A 95 -10.77 -2.12 -5.17
C ILE A 95 -12.30 -2.27 -5.22
N TRP A 96 -12.98 -1.47 -6.04
CA TRP A 96 -14.44 -1.55 -6.19
C TRP A 96 -14.90 -2.81 -6.92
N LEU A 97 -14.16 -3.28 -7.92
CA LEU A 97 -14.46 -4.54 -8.60
C LEU A 97 -14.36 -5.75 -7.66
N ARG A 98 -13.41 -5.75 -6.71
CA ARG A 98 -13.31 -6.79 -5.67
C ARG A 98 -14.48 -6.78 -4.69
N PHE A 99 -15.10 -5.63 -4.47
CA PHE A 99 -16.25 -5.52 -3.57
C PHE A 99 -17.52 -6.17 -4.15
N ARG A 100 -17.63 -6.27 -5.47
CA ARG A 100 -18.81 -6.84 -6.11
C ARG A 100 -18.95 -8.32 -5.70
N ARG A 101 -20.08 -8.67 -5.07
CA ARG A 101 -20.40 -10.07 -4.76
C ARG A 101 -20.60 -10.79 -6.07
N TYR A 102 -19.70 -11.72 -6.34
CA TYR A 102 -19.82 -12.64 -7.45
C TYR A 102 -20.18 -14.02 -6.90
N GLY A 103 -21.05 -14.76 -7.60
CA GLY A 103 -21.36 -16.15 -7.28
C GLY A 103 -20.15 -17.07 -7.50
N ASP A 104 -20.23 -18.31 -7.00
CA ASP A 104 -19.12 -19.28 -6.97
C ASP A 104 -18.78 -19.94 -8.33
N SER A 105 -18.96 -19.22 -9.44
CA SER A 105 -18.59 -19.72 -10.77
C SER A 105 -17.08 -19.73 -10.98
N GLU A 106 -16.59 -20.66 -11.82
CA GLU A 106 -15.17 -20.76 -12.18
C GLU A 106 -14.64 -19.45 -12.80
N GLN A 107 -15.45 -18.79 -13.63
CA GLN A 107 -15.11 -17.52 -14.26
C GLN A 107 -14.82 -16.42 -13.23
N VAL A 108 -15.58 -16.42 -12.13
CA VAL A 108 -15.40 -15.48 -11.03
C VAL A 108 -14.10 -15.75 -10.28
N ARG A 109 -13.71 -17.02 -10.12
CA ARG A 109 -12.43 -17.38 -9.53
C ARG A 109 -11.27 -16.82 -10.34
N GLN A 110 -11.28 -17.03 -11.66
CA GLN A 110 -10.26 -16.49 -12.56
C GLN A 110 -10.21 -14.95 -12.53
N LEU A 111 -11.36 -14.28 -12.49
CA LEU A 111 -11.43 -12.83 -12.35
C LEU A 111 -10.85 -12.34 -11.02
N LYS A 112 -11.15 -13.01 -9.89
CA LYS A 112 -10.58 -12.67 -8.57
C LYS A 112 -9.06 -12.80 -8.58
N ILE A 113 -8.54 -13.84 -9.21
CA ILE A 113 -7.09 -14.07 -9.38
C ILE A 113 -6.48 -12.93 -10.21
N ALA A 114 -7.06 -12.61 -11.37
CA ALA A 114 -6.57 -11.52 -12.22
C ALA A 114 -6.61 -10.16 -11.48
N LEU A 115 -7.69 -9.85 -10.77
CA LEU A 115 -7.79 -8.66 -9.91
C LEU A 115 -6.80 -8.70 -8.74
N SER A 116 -6.40 -9.89 -8.27
CA SER A 116 -5.31 -10.09 -7.30
C SER A 116 -3.99 -9.56 -7.85
N TYR A 117 -3.60 -10.07 -9.02
CA TYR A 117 -2.36 -9.72 -9.73
C TYR A 117 -2.31 -8.26 -10.18
N MET A 118 -3.41 -7.76 -10.74
CA MET A 118 -3.47 -6.38 -11.21
C MET A 118 -3.31 -5.43 -10.04
N ASN A 119 -3.93 -5.70 -8.88
CA ASN A 119 -3.81 -4.85 -7.70
C ASN A 119 -2.37 -4.81 -7.17
N ILE A 120 -1.72 -5.96 -6.98
CA ILE A 120 -0.35 -6.00 -6.45
C ILE A 120 0.63 -5.31 -7.40
N THR A 121 0.44 -5.49 -8.72
CA THR A 121 1.23 -4.83 -9.76
C THR A 121 1.00 -3.32 -9.76
N CYS A 122 -0.26 -2.88 -9.71
CA CYS A 122 -0.61 -1.46 -9.66
C CYS A 122 -0.03 -0.79 -8.40
N LEU A 123 -0.17 -1.41 -7.22
CA LEU A 123 0.41 -0.88 -5.99
C LEU A 123 1.93 -0.79 -6.05
N SER A 124 2.60 -1.83 -6.58
CA SER A 124 4.04 -1.81 -6.79
C SER A 124 4.47 -0.67 -7.72
N ILE A 125 3.76 -0.48 -8.84
CA ILE A 125 3.99 0.64 -9.77
C ILE A 125 3.80 1.98 -9.06
N ILE A 126 2.70 2.19 -8.34
CA ILE A 126 2.42 3.44 -7.63
C ILE A 126 3.54 3.78 -6.65
N ILE A 127 3.94 2.81 -5.81
CA ILE A 127 4.98 2.99 -4.79
C ILE A 127 6.32 3.31 -5.46
N TRP A 128 6.79 2.49 -6.39
CA TRP A 128 8.10 2.66 -7.00
C TRP A 128 8.18 3.89 -7.91
N TRP A 129 7.14 4.20 -8.68
CA TRP A 129 7.12 5.41 -9.51
C TRP A 129 7.01 6.68 -8.68
N SER A 130 6.32 6.66 -7.53
CA SER A 130 6.33 7.80 -6.60
C SER A 130 7.74 8.07 -6.05
N ARG A 131 8.49 7.02 -5.70
CA ARG A 131 9.89 7.09 -5.27
C ARG A 131 10.82 7.62 -6.36
N ILE A 132 10.66 7.15 -7.60
CA ILE A 132 11.42 7.63 -8.77
C ILE A 132 11.11 9.12 -9.02
N THR A 133 9.84 9.51 -8.99
CA THR A 133 9.40 10.90 -9.14
C THR A 133 10.04 11.77 -8.03
N LEU A 134 10.02 11.30 -6.78
CA LEU A 134 10.66 12.01 -5.68
C LEU A 134 12.18 12.15 -5.88
N ALA A 135 12.86 11.10 -6.32
CA ALA A 135 14.28 11.15 -6.66
C ALA A 135 14.56 12.17 -7.78
N LEU A 136 13.75 12.19 -8.84
CA LEU A 136 13.88 13.16 -9.95
C LEU A 136 13.62 14.60 -9.48
N ALA A 137 12.66 14.81 -8.57
CA ALA A 137 12.44 16.11 -7.95
C ALA A 137 13.67 16.58 -7.17
N VAL A 138 14.36 15.66 -6.47
CA VAL A 138 15.63 15.96 -5.79
C VAL A 138 16.74 16.30 -6.79
N VAL A 139 16.87 15.56 -7.90
CA VAL A 139 17.82 15.88 -8.99
C VAL A 139 17.62 17.31 -9.48
N ARG A 140 16.38 17.75 -9.64
CA ARG A 140 16.04 19.10 -10.10
C ARG A 140 16.47 20.19 -9.11
N ILE A 141 16.41 19.92 -7.81
CA ILE A 141 16.80 20.87 -6.76
C ILE A 141 18.33 20.95 -6.64
N THR A 142 19.04 19.86 -6.95
CA THR A 142 20.51 19.86 -6.88
C THR A 142 21.16 20.70 -7.99
N PRO A 143 22.15 21.55 -7.67
CA PRO A 143 22.82 22.38 -8.66
C PRO A 143 23.59 21.53 -9.67
N VAL A 144 23.57 21.96 -10.94
CA VAL A 144 24.07 21.18 -12.09
C VAL A 144 25.56 20.84 -12.02
N TRP A 145 26.35 21.63 -11.29
CA TRP A 145 27.80 21.50 -11.16
C TRP A 145 28.26 20.57 -10.02
N SER A 146 27.33 20.05 -9.21
CA SER A 146 27.70 19.22 -8.05
C SER A 146 27.85 17.74 -8.42
N ARG A 147 28.92 17.08 -7.92
CA ARG A 147 29.06 15.61 -8.00
C ARG A 147 27.85 14.89 -7.40
N THR A 148 27.20 15.51 -6.41
CA THR A 148 25.98 15.01 -5.78
C THR A 148 24.85 14.74 -6.78
N ARG A 149 24.71 15.56 -7.82
CA ARG A 149 23.68 15.34 -8.84
C ARG A 149 23.82 14.00 -9.55
N LEU A 150 25.07 13.58 -9.82
CA LEU A 150 25.36 12.29 -10.45
C LEU A 150 24.94 11.12 -9.54
N TRP A 151 25.19 11.23 -8.23
CA TRP A 151 24.76 10.24 -7.26
C TRP A 151 23.23 10.10 -7.20
N VAL A 152 22.49 11.21 -7.21
CA VAL A 152 21.01 11.16 -7.19
C VAL A 152 20.44 10.56 -8.47
N ILE A 153 21.04 10.88 -9.63
CA ILE A 153 20.67 10.22 -10.89
C ILE A 153 20.94 8.71 -10.80
N GLY A 154 22.10 8.33 -10.25
CA GLY A 154 22.44 6.93 -9.97
C GLY A 154 21.40 6.24 -9.09
N PHE A 155 20.91 6.89 -8.02
CA PHE A 155 19.85 6.34 -7.17
C PHE A 155 18.53 6.17 -7.92
N ALA A 156 18.13 7.13 -8.75
CA ALA A 156 16.92 7.00 -9.57
C ALA A 156 17.01 5.81 -10.54
N CYS A 157 18.15 5.63 -11.21
CA CYS A 157 18.41 4.46 -12.06
C CYS A 157 18.40 3.16 -11.24
N ALA A 158 19.04 3.14 -10.07
CA ALA A 158 19.04 1.98 -9.18
C ALA A 158 17.63 1.61 -8.71
N PHE A 159 16.77 2.59 -8.43
CA PHE A 159 15.37 2.35 -8.08
C PHE A 159 14.56 1.74 -9.23
N ILE A 160 14.79 2.17 -10.48
CA ILE A 160 14.15 1.56 -11.64
C ILE A 160 14.58 0.09 -11.78
N VAL A 161 15.88 -0.20 -11.65
CA VAL A 161 16.40 -1.57 -11.75
C VAL A 161 15.87 -2.44 -10.60
N ALA A 162 15.88 -1.93 -9.36
CA ALA A 162 15.35 -2.63 -8.19
C ALA A 162 13.86 -2.91 -8.34
N TRP A 163 13.08 -1.95 -8.83
CA TRP A 163 11.65 -2.13 -9.12
C TRP A 163 11.42 -3.24 -10.14
N ILE A 164 12.13 -3.23 -11.27
CA ILE A 164 12.02 -4.28 -12.31
C ILE A 164 12.37 -5.64 -11.71
N ALA A 165 13.47 -5.73 -10.95
CA ALA A 165 13.89 -6.97 -10.31
C ALA A 165 12.84 -7.51 -9.32
N ILE A 166 12.27 -6.65 -8.47
CA ILE A 166 11.21 -7.04 -7.52
C ILE A 166 9.94 -7.43 -8.26
N LEU A 167 9.55 -6.69 -9.30
CA LEU A 167 8.37 -7.00 -10.10
C LEU A 167 8.51 -8.37 -10.77
N LEU A 168 9.68 -8.67 -11.36
CA LEU A 168 9.98 -9.98 -11.94
C LEU A 168 10.01 -11.07 -10.86
N ALA A 169 10.64 -10.83 -9.72
CA ALA A 169 10.69 -11.78 -8.60
C ALA A 169 9.29 -12.12 -8.05
N MET A 170 8.33 -11.19 -8.16
CA MET A 170 6.94 -11.42 -7.81
C MET A 170 6.17 -12.12 -8.94
N LEU A 171 6.30 -11.67 -10.19
CA LEU A 171 5.48 -12.18 -11.30
C LEU A 171 5.94 -13.54 -11.82
N VAL A 172 7.25 -13.82 -11.83
CA VAL A 172 7.80 -15.05 -12.43
C VAL A 172 7.38 -16.31 -11.66
N PRO A 173 7.54 -16.41 -10.32
CA PRO A 173 7.11 -17.61 -9.59
C PRO A 173 5.62 -17.90 -9.73
N CYS A 174 4.83 -16.83 -9.83
CA CYS A 174 3.39 -16.88 -10.02
C CYS A 174 2.98 -17.33 -11.42
N ALA A 175 3.75 -16.97 -12.44
CA ALA A 175 3.53 -17.39 -13.83
C ALA A 175 4.03 -18.82 -14.09
N VAL A 176 5.12 -19.23 -13.45
CA VAL A 176 5.77 -20.54 -13.70
C VAL A 176 5.11 -21.67 -12.90
N ASN A 177 4.80 -21.44 -11.62
CA ASN A 177 4.18 -22.46 -10.79
C ASN A 177 2.67 -22.29 -10.83
N THR A 178 1.90 -23.26 -11.32
CA THR A 178 0.43 -23.20 -11.33
C THR A 178 -0.22 -23.85 -10.11
N ASP A 179 0.57 -24.44 -9.21
CA ASP A 179 0.09 -25.23 -8.08
C ASP A 179 -0.79 -24.40 -7.12
N TRP A 180 -0.51 -23.09 -7.00
CA TRP A 180 -1.30 -22.18 -6.17
C TRP A 180 -2.75 -22.01 -6.64
N GLN A 181 -3.06 -22.35 -7.90
CA GLN A 181 -4.43 -22.23 -8.44
C GLN A 181 -5.40 -23.26 -7.84
N HIS A 182 -4.88 -24.36 -7.29
CA HIS A 182 -5.70 -25.48 -6.82
C HIS A 182 -6.07 -25.37 -5.33
N VAL A 183 -5.46 -24.44 -4.59
CA VAL A 183 -5.70 -24.29 -3.15
C VAL A 183 -7.04 -23.57 -2.93
N ARG A 184 -7.98 -24.24 -2.26
CA ARG A 184 -9.31 -23.69 -1.92
C ARG A 184 -9.24 -22.74 -0.73
N VAL A 185 -8.68 -21.55 -0.92
CA VAL A 185 -8.71 -20.46 0.08
C VAL A 185 -9.42 -19.24 -0.50
N ASP A 186 -10.21 -18.55 0.33
CA ASP A 186 -11.00 -17.36 -0.08
C ASP A 186 -10.13 -16.19 -0.57
N ILE A 187 -8.85 -16.18 -0.22
CA ILE A 187 -7.88 -15.16 -0.59
C ILE A 187 -6.73 -15.85 -1.32
N ILE A 188 -6.80 -15.87 -2.64
CA ILE A 188 -5.71 -16.34 -3.49
C ILE A 188 -4.77 -15.15 -3.74
N LEU A 189 -3.87 -14.92 -2.79
CA LEU A 189 -2.63 -14.23 -3.12
C LEU A 189 -1.67 -15.30 -3.59
N CYS A 190 -1.05 -15.10 -4.76
CA CYS A 190 0.18 -15.80 -5.03
C CYS A 190 1.15 -15.38 -3.94
N ALA A 191 1.37 -16.28 -2.97
CA ALA A 191 2.18 -15.99 -1.82
C ALA A 191 3.56 -15.60 -2.34
N ALA A 192 3.93 -14.33 -2.12
CA ALA A 192 5.29 -13.92 -2.33
C ALA A 192 6.13 -14.89 -1.51
N SER A 193 7.00 -15.64 -2.18
CA SER A 193 7.86 -16.59 -1.47
C SER A 193 8.51 -15.84 -0.30
N TYR A 194 8.63 -16.49 0.86
CA TYR A 194 9.31 -15.92 2.03
C TYR A 194 10.62 -15.21 1.65
N ARG A 195 11.35 -15.76 0.67
CA ARG A 195 12.57 -15.18 0.09
C ARG A 195 12.37 -13.82 -0.58
N VAL A 196 11.26 -13.61 -1.31
CA VAL A 196 10.96 -12.34 -1.97
C VAL A 196 10.59 -11.27 -0.96
N THR A 197 9.81 -11.62 0.07
CA THR A 197 9.47 -10.72 1.18
C THR A 197 10.73 -10.28 1.93
N ASP A 198 11.63 -11.21 2.23
CA ASP A 198 12.89 -10.97 2.93
C ASP A 198 13.82 -9.99 2.21
N VAL A 199 13.80 -9.96 0.87
CA VAL A 199 14.57 -8.99 0.08
C VAL A 199 13.81 -7.68 -0.15
N THR A 200 12.48 -7.76 -0.36
CA THR A 200 11.66 -6.60 -0.71
C THR A 200 11.55 -5.62 0.44
N VAL A 201 11.35 -6.11 1.68
CA VAL A 201 11.16 -5.26 2.86
C VAL A 201 12.40 -4.40 3.15
N PRO A 202 13.63 -4.95 3.28
CA PRO A 202 14.83 -4.14 3.48
C PRO A 202 15.10 -3.19 2.32
N THR A 203 14.78 -3.59 1.09
CA THR A 203 14.97 -2.76 -0.10
C THR A 203 14.05 -1.54 -0.06
N ASN A 204 12.78 -1.73 0.31
CA ASN A 204 11.83 -0.64 0.50
C ASN A 204 12.26 0.31 1.62
N LEU A 205 12.63 -0.25 2.78
CA LEU A 205 13.15 0.51 3.92
C LEU A 205 14.37 1.35 3.53
N THR A 206 15.33 0.74 2.83
CA THR A 206 16.55 1.42 2.39
C THR A 206 16.24 2.53 1.39
N SER A 207 15.34 2.28 0.43
CA SER A 207 14.90 3.28 -0.54
C SER A 207 14.29 4.51 0.14
N ASP A 208 13.42 4.30 1.13
CA ASP A 208 12.77 5.39 1.85
C ASP A 208 13.76 6.15 2.75
N MET A 209 14.70 5.44 3.39
CA MET A 209 15.78 6.09 4.15
C MET A 209 16.66 6.97 3.27
N ILE A 210 17.01 6.53 2.05
CA ILE A 210 17.78 7.34 1.10
C ILE A 210 16.97 8.58 0.67
N LEU A 211 15.68 8.40 0.35
CA LEU A 211 14.81 9.48 -0.12
C LEU A 211 14.49 10.52 0.95
N VAL A 212 14.38 10.11 2.22
CA VAL A 212 14.16 11.04 3.35
C VAL A 212 15.48 11.65 3.81
N GLY A 213 16.53 10.85 3.95
CA GLY A 213 17.81 11.27 4.51
C GLY A 213 18.54 12.28 3.64
N PHE A 214 18.63 12.04 2.33
CA PHE A 214 19.36 12.92 1.40
C PHE A 214 18.85 14.39 1.39
N PRO A 215 17.54 14.65 1.20
CA PRO A 215 17.03 16.01 1.16
C PRO A 215 17.00 16.67 2.54
N LEU A 216 16.79 15.91 3.63
CA LEU A 216 16.94 16.44 4.99
C LEU A 216 18.37 16.91 5.25
N TYR A 217 19.36 16.11 4.86
CA TYR A 217 20.77 16.48 4.93
C TYR A 217 21.06 17.76 4.15
N ARG A 218 20.53 17.88 2.93
CA ARG A 218 20.69 19.09 2.09
C ARG A 218 19.98 20.31 2.67
N LEU A 219 18.78 20.14 3.21
CA LEU A 219 18.02 21.21 3.87
C LEU A 219 18.72 21.74 5.12
N TRP A 220 19.48 20.89 5.81
CA TRP A 220 20.21 21.28 7.00
C TRP A 220 21.43 22.15 6.68
N TYR A 221 22.09 21.89 5.55
CA TYR A 221 23.28 22.64 5.14
C TYR A 221 22.98 23.94 4.37
N ILE A 222 21.85 24.02 3.65
CA ILE A 222 21.54 25.16 2.78
C ILE A 222 20.47 26.06 3.40
N LYS A 223 20.77 27.37 3.53
CA LYS A 223 19.79 28.40 3.90
C LYS A 223 18.79 28.63 2.77
N LEU A 224 17.77 27.79 2.67
CA LEU A 224 16.65 27.93 1.72
C LEU A 224 15.58 28.91 2.24
N ARG A 225 14.86 29.54 1.30
CA ARG A 225 13.72 30.42 1.61
C ARG A 225 12.61 29.62 2.33
N PRO A 226 11.99 30.13 3.41
CA PRO A 226 11.05 29.37 4.24
C PRO A 226 9.87 28.75 3.48
N ALA A 227 9.38 29.41 2.42
CA ALA A 227 8.28 28.91 1.61
C ALA A 227 8.62 27.61 0.86
N GLN A 228 9.82 27.53 0.25
CA GLN A 228 10.27 26.31 -0.44
C GLN A 228 10.53 25.19 0.56
N ARG A 229 11.08 25.51 1.74
CA ARG A 229 11.30 24.55 2.82
C ARG A 229 10.02 23.84 3.26
N ARG A 230 8.90 24.57 3.37
CA ARG A 230 7.60 23.98 3.76
C ARG A 230 7.05 22.98 2.74
N LEU A 231 7.14 23.30 1.45
CA LEU A 231 6.69 22.39 0.39
C LEU A 231 7.49 21.08 0.41
N VAL A 232 8.81 21.22 0.51
CA VAL A 232 9.75 20.10 0.55
C VAL A 232 9.49 19.23 1.78
N LEU A 233 9.31 19.83 2.95
CA LEU A 233 8.94 19.11 4.18
C LEU A 233 7.62 18.35 4.06
N PHE A 234 6.60 18.94 3.40
CA PHE A 234 5.30 18.30 3.21
C PHE A 234 5.43 17.02 2.36
N VAL A 235 6.18 17.10 1.26
CA VAL A 235 6.45 15.94 0.40
C VAL A 235 7.28 14.87 1.13
N PHE A 236 8.18 15.25 2.03
CA PHE A 236 8.92 14.27 2.84
C PHE A 236 8.09 13.66 3.96
N SER A 237 7.12 14.40 4.50
CA SER A 237 6.21 13.88 5.51
C SER A 237 5.48 12.63 5.02
N THR A 238 5.05 12.60 3.76
CA THR A 238 4.39 11.42 3.18
C THR A 238 5.34 10.23 3.12
N SER A 239 6.62 10.44 2.77
CA SER A 239 7.64 9.38 2.77
C SER A 239 7.92 8.84 4.18
N VAL A 240 7.92 9.71 5.20
CA VAL A 240 8.07 9.30 6.61
C VAL A 240 6.87 8.48 7.08
N LEU A 241 5.65 8.84 6.66
CA LEU A 241 4.46 8.05 6.96
C LEU A 241 4.50 6.67 6.29
N SER A 242 4.94 6.59 5.03
CA SER A 242 5.17 5.32 4.34
C SER A 242 6.20 4.46 5.07
N LEU A 243 7.33 5.06 5.47
CA LEU A 243 8.37 4.39 6.24
C LEU A 243 7.85 3.82 7.56
N PHE A 244 7.06 4.60 8.29
CA PHE A 244 6.45 4.15 9.55
C PHE A 244 5.44 3.02 9.32
N GLY A 245 4.66 3.09 8.24
CA GLY A 245 3.74 2.04 7.81
C GLY A 245 4.47 0.74 7.50
N GLU A 246 5.53 0.80 6.69
CA GLU A 246 6.36 -0.35 6.36
C GLU A 246 7.05 -0.95 7.59
N LEU A 247 7.58 -0.11 8.47
CA LEU A 247 8.19 -0.56 9.72
C LEU A 247 7.16 -1.26 10.62
N THR A 248 5.95 -0.71 10.73
CA THR A 248 4.86 -1.32 11.50
C THR A 248 4.47 -2.68 10.92
N VAL A 249 4.30 -2.76 9.59
CA VAL A 249 4.03 -4.02 8.89
C VAL A 249 5.15 -5.02 9.10
N THR A 250 6.41 -4.59 9.05
CA THR A 250 7.59 -5.43 9.28
C THR A 250 7.61 -5.94 10.71
N ILE A 251 7.41 -5.08 11.71
CA ILE A 251 7.36 -5.47 13.12
C ILE A 251 6.20 -6.45 13.36
N ILE A 252 5.06 -6.25 12.71
CA ILE A 252 3.90 -7.15 12.83
C ILE A 252 4.17 -8.50 12.15
N ALA A 253 4.76 -8.49 10.96
CA ALA A 253 5.00 -9.69 10.15
C ALA A 253 6.14 -10.55 10.73
N TYR A 254 7.23 -9.93 11.18
CA TYR A 254 8.40 -10.61 11.72
C TYR A 254 8.39 -10.72 13.25
N GLY A 255 7.69 -9.81 13.92
CA GLY A 255 7.47 -9.94 15.35
C GLY A 255 6.62 -11.16 15.61
N LYS A 256 7.08 -12.04 16.49
CA LYS A 256 6.33 -13.19 17.03
C LYS A 256 5.01 -12.80 17.75
N LEU A 257 4.56 -11.55 17.62
CA LEU A 257 3.33 -10.97 18.16
C LEU A 257 2.08 -11.77 17.81
N PHE A 258 2.08 -12.48 16.68
CA PHE A 258 1.01 -13.39 16.28
C PHE A 258 1.47 -14.86 16.29
N SER A 259 2.14 -15.34 17.35
CA SER A 259 2.41 -16.78 17.51
C SER A 259 1.15 -17.52 18.01
N GLY A 260 0.09 -17.54 17.20
CA GLY A 260 -1.16 -18.25 17.50
C GLY A 260 -1.60 -19.14 16.34
N PRO A 261 -2.39 -20.20 16.58
CA PRO A 261 -2.83 -21.15 15.55
C PRO A 261 -3.66 -20.53 14.41
N GLY A 262 -4.14 -19.28 14.56
CA GLY A 262 -4.82 -18.51 13.52
C GLY A 262 -3.94 -17.53 12.73
N ALA A 263 -2.66 -17.40 13.05
CA ALA A 263 -1.77 -16.41 12.44
C ALA A 263 -1.37 -16.72 10.99
N MET A 264 -1.45 -17.99 10.60
CA MET A 264 -1.22 -18.43 9.21
C MET A 264 -2.25 -17.89 8.21
N LEU A 265 -3.34 -17.26 8.66
CA LEU A 265 -4.38 -16.71 7.78
C LEU A 265 -4.14 -15.25 7.37
N VAL A 266 -3.27 -14.52 8.06
CA VAL A 266 -3.00 -13.10 7.76
C VAL A 266 -1.82 -12.94 6.80
N TRP A 267 -0.90 -13.91 6.80
CA TRP A 267 0.26 -13.96 5.92
C TRP A 267 0.40 -15.38 5.37
N PRO A 268 -0.05 -15.66 4.13
CA PRO A 268 0.33 -16.87 3.42
C PRO A 268 1.80 -16.84 3.00
#